data_AF-A0A3B8V911-F1
#
_entry.id   AF-A0A3B8V911-F1
#
_cell.length_a   1.000
_cell.length_b   1.000
_cell.length_c   1.000
_cell.angle_alpha   90.00
_cell.angle_beta   90.00
_cell.angle_gamma   90.00
#
_symmetry.space_group_name_H-M   'P 1'
#
loop_
_entity.id
_entity.type
_entity.pdbx_description
1 polymer ?
#
loop_
_entity_poly.entity_id
_entity_poly.type
_entity_poly.pdbx_seq_one_letter_code
_entity_poly.pdbx_strand_id
1 'polypeptide(L)'
;MENKKDIPADIRAVLELHVGKNFESIETYSMIEILTKRGKRFYLMIFVNVLALIFFSYSFLNDITQISDFVYYALGAVFLMNISLIIYQRKQLNRTLEYLRNQL
;
A
#
# COMPACT_ATOMS: atom_id res chain seq x y z
N MET A 1 -25.23 14.42 15.64
CA MET A 1 -24.81 13.06 15.25
C MET A 1 -24.90 12.98 13.74
N GLU A 2 -23.83 13.38 13.06
CA GLU A 2 -23.77 13.41 11.61
C GLU A 2 -23.76 11.97 11.07
N ASN A 3 -24.52 11.75 10.00
CA ASN A 3 -24.97 10.44 9.57
C ASN A 3 -23.80 9.62 8.98
N LYS A 4 -23.30 8.61 9.71
CA LYS A 4 -22.30 7.62 9.24
C LYS A 4 -22.71 6.85 7.97
N LYS A 5 -23.90 7.11 7.39
CA LYS A 5 -24.38 6.48 6.14
C LYS A 5 -23.76 7.04 4.86
N ASP A 6 -23.09 8.19 4.87
CA ASP A 6 -22.51 8.80 3.64
C ASP A 6 -20.99 8.61 3.48
N ILE A 7 -20.43 7.52 4.03
CA ILE A 7 -19.03 7.18 3.75
C ILE A 7 -18.94 6.63 2.31
N PRO A 8 -18.13 7.24 1.42
CA PRO A 8 -17.90 6.73 0.07
C PRO A 8 -17.47 5.26 0.07
N ALA A 9 -17.95 4.48 -0.89
CA ALA A 9 -17.70 3.03 -0.94
C ALA A 9 -16.21 2.66 -0.98
N ASP A 10 -15.39 3.47 -1.66
CA ASP A 10 -13.93 3.29 -1.70
C ASP A 10 -13.30 3.51 -0.32
N ILE A 11 -13.74 4.53 0.41
CA ILE A 11 -13.28 4.83 1.77
C ILE A 11 -13.73 3.73 2.75
N ARG A 12 -14.99 3.29 2.67
CA ARG A 12 -15.50 2.17 3.48
C ARG A 12 -14.68 0.91 3.27
N ALA A 13 -14.35 0.57 2.01
CA ALA A 13 -13.53 -0.60 1.71
C ALA A 13 -12.13 -0.52 2.36
N VAL A 14 -11.49 0.65 2.34
CA VAL A 14 -10.18 0.86 2.99
C VAL A 14 -10.28 0.74 4.51
N LEU A 15 -11.34 1.29 5.12
CA LEU A 15 -11.59 1.19 6.56
C LEU A 15 -11.82 -0.26 6.99
N GLU A 16 -12.66 -1.00 6.28
CA GLU A 16 -12.91 -2.41 6.55
C GLU A 16 -11.63 -3.26 6.42
N LEU A 17 -10.80 -2.97 5.42
CA LEU A 17 -9.58 -3.73 5.14
C LEU A 17 -8.43 -3.43 6.14
N HIS A 18 -8.32 -2.20 6.64
CA HIS A 18 -7.20 -1.79 7.50
C HIS A 18 -7.56 -1.61 8.98
N VAL A 19 -8.77 -1.17 9.28
CA VAL A 19 -9.26 -0.95 10.66
C VAL A 19 -10.08 -2.16 11.12
N GLY A 20 -10.85 -2.77 10.21
CA GLY A 20 -11.65 -3.98 10.45
C GLY A 20 -13.14 -3.75 10.23
N LYS A 21 -13.93 -4.82 10.20
CA LYS A 21 -15.38 -4.76 9.92
C LYS A 21 -16.18 -3.94 10.93
N ASN A 22 -15.66 -3.79 12.15
CA ASN A 22 -16.29 -3.01 13.22
C ASN A 22 -15.73 -1.58 13.30
N PHE A 23 -15.17 -1.03 12.20
CA PHE A 23 -14.60 0.32 12.23
C PHE A 23 -15.62 1.38 12.68
N GLU A 24 -16.91 1.16 12.41
CA GLU A 24 -17.97 2.08 12.82
C GLU A 24 -18.09 2.25 14.34
N SER A 25 -17.62 1.30 15.16
CA SER A 25 -17.62 1.42 16.63
C SER A 25 -16.34 2.05 17.20
N ILE A 26 -15.36 2.36 16.36
CA ILE A 26 -14.07 2.93 16.77
C ILE A 26 -14.17 4.46 16.69
N GLU A 27 -13.45 5.16 17.56
CA GLU A 27 -13.33 6.62 17.47
C GLU A 27 -12.49 7.04 16.27
N THR A 28 -12.87 8.13 15.61
CA THR A 28 -12.19 8.67 14.42
C THR A 28 -10.69 8.87 14.67
N TYR A 29 -10.32 9.37 15.86
CA TYR A 29 -8.92 9.57 16.24
C TYR A 29 -8.13 8.25 16.25
N SER A 30 -8.68 7.19 16.83
CA SER A 30 -8.04 5.86 16.85
C SER A 30 -7.93 5.26 15.44
N MET A 31 -8.93 5.47 14.57
CA MET A 31 -8.82 5.02 13.17
C MET A 31 -7.68 5.71 12.43
N ILE A 32 -7.53 7.03 12.62
CA ILE A 32 -6.44 7.81 12.02
C ILE A 32 -5.08 7.28 12.50
N GLU A 33 -4.94 6.96 13.79
CA GLU A 33 -3.70 6.41 14.33
C GLU A 33 -3.34 5.06 13.70
N ILE A 34 -4.32 4.14 13.60
CA ILE A 34 -4.16 2.83 12.97
C ILE A 34 -3.71 2.97 11.51
N LEU A 35 -4.43 3.79 10.73
CA LEU A 35 -4.14 4.02 9.32
C LEU A 35 -2.78 4.69 9.12
N THR A 36 -2.41 5.65 9.96
CA THR A 36 -1.10 6.32 9.91
C THR A 36 0.05 5.33 10.17
N LYS A 37 -0.10 4.44 11.16
CA LYS A 37 0.87 3.36 11.44
C LYS A 37 1.00 2.42 10.23
N ARG A 38 -0.11 2.06 9.57
CA ARG A 38 -0.06 1.24 8.35
C ARG A 38 0.59 1.96 7.17
N GLY A 39 0.34 3.25 7.00
CA GLY A 39 0.97 4.09 5.97
C GLY A 39 2.50 4.00 5.96
N LYS A 40 3.13 3.97 7.14
CA LYS A 40 4.59 3.83 7.27
C LYS A 40 5.12 2.50 6.71
N ARG A 41 4.36 1.41 6.85
CA ARG A 41 4.76 0.08 6.35
C ARG A 41 4.86 0.05 4.83
N PHE A 42 4.04 0.82 4.12
CA PHE A 42 4.11 0.88 2.65
C PHE A 42 5.43 1.47 2.14
N TYR A 43 6.00 2.47 2.82
CA TYR A 43 7.32 2.98 2.45
C TYR A 43 8.41 1.92 2.60
N LEU A 44 8.35 1.14 3.69
CA LEU A 44 9.28 0.04 3.89
C LEU A 44 9.14 -1.02 2.80
N MET A 45 7.90 -1.39 2.42
CA MET A 45 7.68 -2.35 1.33
C MET A 45 8.22 -1.83 -0.01
N ILE A 46 7.99 -0.56 -0.35
CA ILE A 46 8.55 0.05 -1.57
C ILE A 46 10.07 0.01 -1.52
N PHE A 47 10.67 0.41 -0.40
CA PHE A 47 12.11 0.42 -0.23
C PHE A 47 12.73 -0.96 -0.42
N VAL A 48 12.15 -2.00 0.21
CA VAL A 48 12.60 -3.38 0.05
C VAL A 48 12.44 -3.86 -1.40
N ASN A 49 11.35 -3.54 -2.07
CA ASN A 49 11.16 -3.90 -3.50
C ASN A 49 12.20 -3.22 -4.40
N VAL A 50 12.51 -1.94 -4.16
CA VAL A 50 13.53 -1.22 -4.92
C VAL A 50 14.91 -1.82 -4.69
N LEU A 51 15.27 -2.16 -3.44
CA LEU A 51 16.53 -2.84 -3.14
C LEU A 51 16.61 -4.22 -3.80
N ALA A 52 15.52 -4.99 -3.77
CA ALA A 52 15.46 -6.28 -4.43
C ALA A 52 15.66 -6.15 -5.95
N LEU A 53 15.03 -5.16 -6.57
CA LEU A 53 15.21 -4.88 -8.00
C LEU A 53 16.66 -4.50 -8.32
N ILE A 54 17.28 -3.62 -7.54
CA ILE A 54 18.69 -3.22 -7.74
C ILE A 54 19.62 -4.43 -7.58
N PHE A 55 19.45 -5.20 -6.51
CA PHE A 55 20.25 -6.39 -6.24
C PHE A 55 20.12 -7.42 -7.37
N PHE A 56 18.88 -7.70 -7.80
CA PHE A 56 18.61 -8.67 -8.84
C PHE A 56 19.14 -8.22 -10.21
N SER A 57 18.93 -6.96 -10.57
CA SER A 57 19.50 -6.38 -11.80
C SER A 57 21.02 -6.42 -11.81
N TYR A 58 21.66 -6.11 -10.68
CA TYR A 58 23.12 -6.22 -10.54
C TYR A 58 23.60 -7.67 -10.71
N SER A 59 22.94 -8.63 -10.04
CA SER A 59 23.27 -10.05 -10.15
C SER A 59 23.12 -10.59 -11.57
N PHE A 60 22.10 -10.15 -12.30
CA PHE A 60 21.88 -10.54 -13.69
C PHE A 60 22.95 -9.98 -14.62
N LEU A 61 23.27 -8.68 -14.52
CA LEU A 61 24.25 -8.02 -15.41
C LEU A 61 25.70 -8.49 -15.20
N ASN A 62 26.01 -9.09 -14.05
CA ASN A 62 27.33 -9.65 -13.76
C ASN A 62 27.38 -11.17 -13.92
N ASP A 63 26.39 -11.77 -14.59
CA ASP A 63 26.28 -13.22 -14.82
C ASP A 63 26.35 -14.08 -13.53
N ILE A 64 26.01 -13.49 -12.38
CA ILE A 64 25.98 -14.18 -11.08
C ILE A 64 24.80 -15.16 -11.06
N THR A 65 23.67 -14.76 -11.64
CA THR A 65 22.48 -15.58 -11.78
C THR A 65 22.36 -16.16 -13.19
N GLN A 66 22.30 -17.48 -13.29
CA GLN A 66 22.03 -18.20 -14.55
C GLN A 66 20.53 -18.26 -14.86
N ILE A 67 19.91 -17.10 -15.09
CA ILE A 67 18.51 -17.00 -15.52
C ILE A 67 18.46 -16.57 -16.98
N SER A 68 17.43 -16.99 -17.70
CA SER A 68 17.22 -16.51 -19.08
C SER A 68 16.73 -15.06 -19.10
N ASP A 69 17.03 -14.34 -20.18
CA ASP A 69 16.56 -12.97 -20.43
C ASP A 69 15.04 -12.86 -20.27
N PHE A 70 14.30 -13.85 -20.77
CA PHE A 70 12.84 -13.88 -20.65
C PHE A 70 12.39 -13.89 -19.19
N VAL A 71 13.01 -14.73 -18.35
CA VAL A 71 12.69 -14.80 -16.91
C VAL A 71 13.07 -13.50 -16.22
N TYR A 72 14.21 -12.89 -16.58
CA TYR A 72 14.62 -11.60 -16.04
C TYR A 72 13.58 -10.50 -16.32
N TYR A 73 13.14 -10.36 -17.58
CA TYR A 73 12.13 -9.36 -17.94
C TYR A 73 10.77 -9.65 -17.30
N ALA A 74 10.37 -10.92 -17.20
CA ALA A 74 9.13 -11.31 -16.52
C ALA A 74 9.15 -10.92 -15.03
N LEU A 75 10.26 -11.18 -14.34
CA LEU A 75 10.44 -10.77 -12.94
C LEU A 75 10.43 -9.25 -12.80
N GLY A 76 11.14 -8.54 -13.67
CA GLY A 76 11.11 -7.07 -13.73
C GLY A 76 9.69 -6.52 -13.87
N ALA A 77 8.88 -7.08 -14.78
CA ALA A 77 7.49 -6.69 -14.95
C ALA A 77 6.64 -6.95 -13.69
N VAL A 78 6.81 -8.09 -13.02
CA VAL A 78 6.13 -8.40 -11.76
C VAL A 78 6.53 -7.42 -10.65
N PHE A 79 7.81 -7.07 -10.54
CA PHE A 79 8.29 -6.07 -9.58
C PHE A 79 7.68 -4.70 -9.82
N LEU A 80 7.66 -4.24 -11.08
CA LEU A 80 7.04 -2.96 -11.44
C LEU A 80 5.55 -2.96 -11.11
N MET A 81 4.83 -4.03 -11.45
CA MET A 81 3.42 -4.19 -11.12
C MET A 81 3.18 -4.15 -9.60
N ASN A 82 4.02 -4.83 -8.82
CA ASN A 82 3.94 -4.83 -7.36
C ASN A 82 4.12 -3.41 -6.78
N ILE A 83 5.13 -2.68 -7.24
CA ILE A 83 5.38 -1.30 -6.83
C ILE A 83 4.18 -0.41 -7.19
N SER A 84 3.64 -0.51 -8.40
CA SER A 84 2.45 0.25 -8.82
C SER A 84 1.25 -0.04 -7.93
N LEU A 85 1.00 -1.30 -7.58
CA LEU A 85 -0.08 -1.70 -6.67
C LEU A 85 0.10 -1.12 -5.26
N ILE A 86 1.32 -1.15 -4.71
CA ILE A 86 1.61 -0.57 -3.40
C ILE A 86 1.37 0.96 -3.42
N ILE A 87 1.80 1.64 -4.48
CA ILE A 87 1.57 3.08 -4.65
C ILE A 87 0.06 3.38 -4.69
N TYR A 88 -0.71 2.58 -5.41
CA TYR A 88 -2.16 2.72 -5.49
C TYR A 88 -2.83 2.54 -4.12
N GLN A 89 -2.48 1.47 -3.38
CA GLN A 89 -3.01 1.23 -2.03
C GLN A 89 -2.66 2.39 -1.08
N ARG A 90 -1.42 2.91 -1.15
CA ARG A 90 -1.01 4.07 -0.35
C ARG A 90 -1.81 5.32 -0.69
N LYS A 91 -2.13 5.55 -1.98
CA LYS A 91 -2.98 6.67 -2.40
C LYS A 91 -4.40 6.55 -1.81
N GLN A 92 -4.99 5.35 -1.82
CA GLN A 92 -6.30 5.11 -1.21
C GLN A 92 -6.30 5.32 0.31
N LEU A 93 -5.25 4.84 0.99
CA LEU A 93 -5.09 5.05 2.43
C LEU A 93 -4.98 6.54 2.78
N ASN A 94 -4.21 7.31 2.00
CA ASN A 94 -4.08 8.75 2.22
C ASN A 94 -5.40 9.49 2.01
N ARG A 95 -6.18 9.14 0.97
CA ARG A 95 -7.53 9.70 0.74
C ARG A 95 -8.46 9.40 1.91
N THR A 96 -8.40 8.19 2.46
CA THR A 96 -9.18 7.79 3.64
C THR A 96 -8.78 8.58 4.88
N LEU A 97 -7.47 8.76 5.11
CA LEU A 97 -6.95 9.58 6.20
C LEU A 97 -7.40 11.05 6.09
N GLU A 98 -7.35 11.61 4.89
CA GLU A 98 -7.78 12.99 4.63
C GLU A 98 -9.28 13.16 4.88
N TYR A 99 -10.11 12.21 4.41
CA TYR A 99 -11.54 12.19 4.70
C TYR A 99 -11.84 12.16 6.20
N LEU A 100 -11.20 11.25 6.95
CA LEU A 100 -11.40 11.16 8.40
C LEU A 100 -10.95 12.44 9.13
N ARG A 101 -9.89 13.11 8.65
CA ARG A 101 -9.41 14.37 9.22
C ARG A 101 -10.36 15.54 8.97
N ASN A 102 -11.05 15.56 7.83
CA ASN A 102 -12.02 16.59 7.51
C ASN A 102 -13.36 16.43 8.27
N GLN A 103 -13.56 15.29 8.95
CA GLN A 103 -14.72 15.02 9.80
C GLN A 103 -14.46 15.27 11.30
N LEU A 104 -13.25 15.71 11.66
CA LEU A 104 -12.89 16.13 13.02
C LEU A 104 -13.12 17.65 13.18
#